data_AF-A0A953G1A6-F1
#
_entry.id   AF-A0A953G1A6-F1
#
_cell.length_a   1.000
_cell.length_b   1.000
_cell.length_c   1.000
_cell.angle_alpha   90.00
_cell.angle_beta   90.00
_cell.angle_gamma   90.00
#
_symmetry.space_group_name_H-M   'P 1'
#
loop_
_entity.id
_entity.type
_entity.pdbx_description
1 polymer ?
#
loop_
_entity_poly.entity_id
_entity_poly.type
_entity_poly.pdbx_seq_one_letter_code
_entity_poly.pdbx_strand_id
1 'polypeptide(L)'
;MNLRFLICAAVLLGAFASRDGHAQNPGAAPPVTHKKQPLKGIELIRWQYALAESSYTLNPVNSLYDRFIEASERMVTAACMAASLQTLEYTAPPASKECLEAIRDLETNNPHNPTAICARSGIDSPECISTFKNQPTKVYKPNREDLNLKDDPELELSYRLDIERNANSVTQARQDFFNLLDQQFKAANDPAVPKPAPAEIRTKAAKLLRQSCHFVRLKWIAGPVLNDFADAQVQATPTSDPSHETAKLMQELQNAMNPERAQTPSAAATASASAATKTRVRLISPGCRDAINQVRNALPDFGQPLCYLYGWYTPQCLRGLRKERQMMQNEPLPKPGIPSPPSSTVPFEEF
;
A
#
# COMPACT_ATOMS: atom_id res chain seq x y z
N MET A 1 23.44 4.00 34.85
CA MET A 1 22.09 3.40 35.01
C MET A 1 21.07 4.52 34.85
N ASN A 2 20.22 4.45 33.82
CA ASN A 2 19.39 5.57 33.35
C ASN A 2 18.00 5.57 34.02
N LEU A 3 17.62 6.74 34.56
CA LEU A 3 16.40 7.03 35.33
C LEU A 3 15.08 6.75 34.56
N ARG A 4 15.15 6.50 33.25
CA ARG A 4 14.00 6.16 32.38
C ARG A 4 13.45 4.74 32.58
N PHE A 5 14.22 3.83 33.18
CA PHE A 5 13.78 2.44 33.42
C PHE A 5 12.74 2.28 34.55
N LEU A 6 12.64 3.24 35.47
CA LEU A 6 11.78 3.11 36.66
C LEU A 6 10.29 3.43 36.38
N ILE A 7 9.97 4.11 35.28
CA ILE A 7 8.59 4.56 35.01
C ILE A 7 7.75 3.47 34.33
N CYS A 8 8.36 2.56 33.54
CA CYS A 8 7.61 1.48 32.89
C CYS A 8 7.24 0.31 33.81
N ALA A 9 7.97 0.08 34.90
CA ALA A 9 7.67 -0.99 35.85
C ALA A 9 6.52 -0.64 36.82
N ALA A 10 6.31 0.65 37.12
CA ALA A 10 5.30 1.08 38.09
C ALA A 10 3.85 1.02 37.57
N VAL A 11 3.65 1.07 36.25
CA VAL A 11 2.29 1.04 35.66
C VAL A 11 1.73 -0.39 35.55
N LEU A 12 2.58 -1.42 35.52
CA LEU A 12 2.15 -2.83 35.39
C LEU A 12 1.91 -3.55 36.73
N LEU A 13 2.39 -3.02 37.85
CA LEU A 13 2.22 -3.64 39.17
C LEU A 13 1.07 -3.06 40.00
N GLY A 14 0.40 -2.00 39.53
CA GLY A 14 -0.71 -1.36 40.25
C GLY A 14 -2.10 -1.97 40.05
N ALA A 15 -2.24 -2.99 39.20
CA ALA A 15 -3.55 -3.50 38.77
C ALA A 15 -3.99 -4.85 39.37
N PHE A 16 -3.17 -5.48 40.23
CA PHE A 16 -3.48 -6.80 40.80
C PHE A 16 -3.37 -6.81 42.34
N ALA A 17 -4.22 -6.02 43.00
CA ALA A 17 -4.50 -6.21 44.42
C ALA A 17 -5.90 -5.68 44.77
N SER A 18 -6.95 -6.37 44.31
CA SER A 18 -8.26 -6.29 44.98
C SER A 18 -8.79 -7.70 45.20
N ARG A 19 -8.65 -8.07 46.47
CA ARG A 19 -9.02 -9.30 47.15
C ARG A 19 -10.52 -9.27 47.43
N ASP A 20 -11.16 -10.43 47.32
CA ASP A 20 -12.57 -10.68 47.57
C ASP A 20 -13.05 -10.11 48.92
N GLY A 21 -14.11 -9.31 48.85
CA GLY A 21 -14.79 -8.73 50.00
C GLY A 21 -16.14 -8.18 49.56
N HIS A 22 -17.15 -9.05 49.52
CA HIS A 22 -18.55 -8.66 49.33
C HIS A 22 -19.03 -7.83 50.52
N ALA A 23 -18.88 -6.51 50.42
CA ALA A 23 -19.63 -5.54 51.21
C ALA A 23 -20.60 -4.81 50.27
N GLN A 24 -21.90 -5.03 50.44
CA GLN A 24 -22.95 -4.25 49.80
C GLN A 24 -22.82 -2.81 50.27
N ASN A 25 -22.36 -1.92 49.39
CA ASN A 25 -22.26 -0.50 49.64
C ASN A 25 -23.47 0.20 48.98
N PRO A 26 -24.48 0.68 49.73
CA PRO A 26 -25.58 1.43 49.18
C PRO A 26 -25.12 2.88 48.96
N GLY A 27 -24.51 3.13 47.81
CA GLY A 27 -24.01 4.46 47.47
C GLY A 27 -23.13 4.49 46.22
N ALA A 28 -23.38 3.61 45.25
CA ALA A 28 -22.65 3.62 43.98
C ALA A 28 -22.92 4.93 43.24
N ALA A 29 -21.94 5.83 43.26
CA ALA A 29 -21.92 7.01 42.41
C ALA A 29 -22.17 6.60 40.95
N PRO A 30 -22.91 7.41 40.16
CA PRO A 30 -23.19 7.07 38.78
C PRO A 30 -21.89 6.79 38.03
N PRO A 31 -21.86 5.76 37.16
CA PRO A 31 -20.66 5.38 36.44
C PRO A 31 -20.13 6.61 35.68
N VAL A 32 -18.90 7.02 36.01
CA VAL A 32 -18.19 8.08 35.31
C VAL A 32 -18.04 7.62 33.86
N THR A 33 -18.87 8.19 32.98
CA THR A 33 -18.79 7.97 31.55
C THR A 33 -17.55 8.69 31.05
N HIS A 34 -16.43 7.99 31.02
CA HIS A 34 -15.25 8.47 30.31
C HIS A 34 -15.60 8.60 28.83
N LYS A 35 -15.88 9.83 28.39
CA LYS A 35 -15.98 10.15 26.96
C LYS A 35 -14.65 9.75 26.32
N LYS A 36 -14.65 8.63 25.60
CA LYS A 36 -13.50 8.18 24.81
C LYS A 36 -13.20 9.28 23.79
N GLN A 37 -12.16 10.07 24.04
CA GLN A 37 -11.68 10.99 23.02
C GLN A 37 -11.10 10.16 21.88
N PRO A 38 -11.45 10.46 20.62
CA PRO A 38 -10.87 9.75 19.48
C PRO A 38 -9.36 10.01 19.45
N LEU A 39 -8.57 8.94 19.44
CA LEU A 39 -7.12 9.00 19.32
C LEU A 39 -6.77 9.70 17.99
N LYS A 40 -5.91 10.72 18.02
CA LYS A 40 -5.51 11.40 16.78
C LYS A 40 -4.60 10.48 15.98
N GLY A 41 -4.68 10.53 14.65
CA GLY A 41 -3.88 9.67 13.77
C GLY A 41 -2.36 9.77 14.02
N ILE A 42 -1.86 10.98 14.31
CA ILE A 42 -0.44 11.19 14.63
C ILE A 42 -0.01 10.54 15.96
N GLU A 43 -0.91 10.45 16.93
CA GLU A 43 -0.62 9.79 18.22
C GLU A 43 -0.44 8.29 18.02
N LEU A 44 -1.27 7.65 17.20
CA LEU A 44 -1.10 6.25 16.82
C LEU A 44 0.26 6.00 16.15
N ILE A 45 0.67 6.87 15.23
CA ILE A 45 1.96 6.76 14.54
C ILE A 45 3.11 6.91 15.53
N ARG A 46 3.02 7.86 16.46
CA ARG A 46 4.03 8.05 17.52
C ARG A 46 4.15 6.81 18.43
N TRP A 47 3.03 6.18 18.76
CA TRP A 47 3.02 4.93 19.54
C TRP A 47 3.66 3.77 18.76
N GLN A 48 3.35 3.64 17.46
CA GLN A 48 3.96 2.63 16.60
C GLN A 48 5.48 2.83 16.48
N TYR A 49 5.93 4.08 16.34
CA TYR A 49 7.36 4.44 16.36
C TYR A 49 8.04 4.01 17.66
N ALA A 50 7.49 4.42 18.81
CA ALA A 50 8.08 4.11 20.11
C ALA A 50 8.14 2.59 20.38
N LEU A 51 7.12 1.84 19.95
CA LEU A 51 7.09 0.39 20.04
C LEU A 51 8.17 -0.26 19.16
N ALA A 52 8.34 0.21 17.92
CA ALA A 52 9.34 -0.31 17.00
C ALA A 52 10.78 -0.01 17.48
N GLU A 53 11.02 1.22 17.96
CA GLU A 53 12.29 1.62 18.57
C GLU A 53 12.62 0.76 19.80
N SER A 54 11.65 0.59 20.72
CA SER A 54 11.83 -0.24 21.92
C SER A 54 12.13 -1.70 21.55
N SER A 55 11.41 -2.25 20.56
CA SER A 55 11.62 -3.64 20.11
C SER A 55 13.01 -3.84 19.53
N TYR A 56 13.48 -2.90 18.69
CA TYR A 56 14.81 -2.95 18.11
C TYR A 56 15.91 -2.75 19.16
N THR A 57 15.71 -1.83 20.11
CA THR A 57 16.65 -1.58 21.22
C THR A 57 16.81 -2.83 22.10
N LEU A 58 15.71 -3.55 22.36
CA LEU A 58 15.73 -4.79 23.13
C LEU A 58 16.33 -5.97 22.36
N ASN A 59 16.14 -6.03 21.05
CA ASN A 59 16.62 -7.11 20.20
C ASN A 59 17.08 -6.59 18.82
N PRO A 60 18.37 -6.28 18.63
CA PRO A 60 18.85 -5.59 17.43
C PRO A 60 19.05 -6.52 16.22
N VAL A 61 17.99 -7.19 15.76
CA VAL A 61 17.98 -7.99 14.53
C VAL A 61 17.57 -7.18 13.30
N ASN A 62 17.98 -7.62 12.11
CA ASN A 62 17.76 -6.90 10.85
C ASN A 62 16.27 -6.61 10.58
N SER A 63 15.39 -7.56 10.83
CA SER A 63 13.95 -7.41 10.62
C SER A 63 13.33 -6.36 11.55
N LEU A 64 13.81 -6.24 12.79
CA LEU A 64 13.37 -5.22 13.74
C LEU A 64 13.94 -3.83 13.40
N TYR A 65 15.19 -3.76 12.89
CA TYR A 65 15.74 -2.52 12.35
C TYR A 65 14.91 -2.00 11.17
N ASP A 66 14.54 -2.86 10.22
CA ASP A 66 13.72 -2.46 9.07
C ASP A 66 12.35 -1.93 9.51
N ARG A 67 11.71 -2.57 10.51
CA ARG A 67 10.45 -2.10 11.10
C ARG A 67 10.61 -0.75 11.81
N PHE A 68 11.71 -0.56 12.53
CA PHE A 68 12.03 0.71 13.19
C PHE A 68 12.24 1.83 12.17
N ILE A 69 13.00 1.60 11.10
CA ILE A 69 13.20 2.58 10.02
C ILE A 69 11.86 2.88 9.33
N GLU A 70 11.04 1.89 9.03
CA GLU A 70 9.71 2.12 8.44
C GLU A 70 8.81 2.96 9.36
N ALA A 71 8.78 2.68 10.67
CA ALA A 71 8.02 3.47 11.62
C ALA A 71 8.53 4.91 11.72
N SER A 72 9.85 5.10 11.63
CA SER A 72 10.51 6.41 11.59
C SER A 72 10.14 7.20 10.32
N GLU A 73 10.15 6.54 9.15
CA GLU A 73 9.70 7.13 7.88
C GLU A 73 8.24 7.60 7.96
N ARG A 74 7.36 6.81 8.59
CA ARG A 74 5.96 7.19 8.82
C ARG A 74 5.84 8.37 9.78
N MET A 75 6.66 8.43 10.83
CA MET A 75 6.68 9.55 11.77
C MET A 75 7.11 10.85 11.09
N VAL A 76 8.21 10.84 10.32
CA VAL A 76 8.63 11.99 9.50
C VAL A 76 7.53 12.42 8.55
N THR A 77 6.91 11.46 7.88
CA THR A 77 5.83 11.74 6.94
C THR A 77 4.63 12.41 7.61
N ALA A 78 4.20 11.91 8.77
CA ALA A 78 3.10 12.48 9.53
C ALA A 78 3.42 13.86 10.12
N ALA A 79 4.65 14.06 10.60
CA ALA A 79 5.08 15.32 11.21
C ALA A 79 5.36 16.42 10.17
N CYS A 80 5.88 16.05 9.00
CA CYS A 80 6.37 16.98 7.99
C CYS A 80 5.41 17.14 6.80
N MET A 81 4.86 16.03 6.31
CA MET A 81 4.25 15.94 4.97
C MET A 81 2.77 15.50 5.04
N ALA A 82 2.08 15.68 6.17
CA ALA A 82 0.71 15.20 6.36
C ALA A 82 -0.27 15.70 5.27
N ALA A 83 -0.14 16.96 4.86
CA ALA A 83 -0.99 17.56 3.83
C ALA A 83 -0.66 17.07 2.42
N SER A 84 0.54 16.55 2.19
CA SER A 84 1.04 16.23 0.84
C SER A 84 0.23 15.16 0.11
N LEU A 85 -0.46 14.25 0.81
CA LEU A 85 -1.35 13.29 0.14
C LEU A 85 -2.62 13.94 -0.42
N GLN A 86 -3.05 15.05 0.18
CA GLN A 86 -4.25 15.78 -0.22
C GLN A 86 -3.90 16.85 -1.25
N THR A 87 -2.89 17.67 -0.95
CA THR A 87 -2.46 18.78 -1.81
C THR A 87 -1.64 18.27 -2.99
N LEU A 88 -0.94 17.14 -2.85
CA LEU A 88 0.14 16.66 -3.73
C LEU A 88 1.36 17.57 -3.74
N GLU A 89 1.42 18.51 -2.80
CA GLU A 89 2.42 19.56 -2.71
C GLU A 89 3.05 19.55 -1.33
N TYR A 90 4.34 19.83 -1.29
CA TYR A 90 5.09 20.01 -0.05
C TYR A 90 6.27 20.94 -0.33
N THR A 91 6.28 22.07 0.37
CA THR A 91 7.34 23.06 0.26
C THR A 91 8.26 22.97 1.48
N ALA A 92 9.54 22.82 1.22
CA ALA A 92 10.60 22.80 2.20
C ALA A 92 11.31 24.17 2.30
N PRO A 93 12.11 24.41 3.35
CA PRO A 93 12.33 23.55 4.52
C PRO A 93 11.15 23.58 5.52
N PRO A 94 10.98 22.53 6.35
CA PRO A 94 9.93 22.52 7.37
C PRO A 94 10.24 23.50 8.50
N ALA A 95 9.22 24.24 8.93
CA ALA A 95 9.33 25.14 10.08
C ALA A 95 8.97 24.47 11.42
N SER A 96 8.24 23.35 11.40
CA SER A 96 7.80 22.67 12.62
C SER A 96 8.97 22.00 13.35
N LYS A 97 9.12 22.34 14.64
CA LYS A 97 10.11 21.68 15.53
C LYS A 97 9.93 20.17 15.57
N GLU A 98 8.69 19.69 15.62
CA GLU A 98 8.38 18.26 15.63
C GLU A 98 8.86 17.55 14.35
N CYS A 99 8.70 18.21 13.20
CA CYS A 99 9.21 17.68 11.93
C CYS A 99 10.74 17.63 11.91
N LEU A 100 11.41 18.71 12.34
CA LEU A 100 12.87 18.78 12.38
C LEU A 100 13.48 17.72 13.32
N GLU A 101 12.83 17.45 14.45
CA GLU A 101 13.21 16.38 15.38
C GLU A 101 13.05 15.00 14.73
N ALA A 102 11.90 14.72 14.12
CA ALA A 102 11.67 13.45 13.42
C ALA A 102 12.68 13.21 12.28
N ILE A 103 13.02 14.26 11.51
CA ILE A 103 14.06 14.18 10.46
C ILE A 103 15.41 13.81 11.08
N ARG A 104 15.82 14.53 12.14
CA ARG A 104 17.11 14.29 12.80
C ARG A 104 17.21 12.88 13.36
N ASP A 105 16.16 12.38 13.99
CA ASP A 105 16.11 11.04 14.56
C ASP A 105 16.25 9.97 13.46
N LEU A 106 15.56 10.16 12.33
CA LEU A 106 15.70 9.26 11.18
C LEU A 106 17.11 9.33 10.57
N GLU A 107 17.68 10.52 10.39
CA GLU A 107 19.03 10.69 9.81
C GLU A 107 20.13 10.14 10.72
N THR A 108 19.95 10.19 12.04
CA THR A 108 20.88 9.59 13.01
C THR A 108 20.98 8.08 12.82
N ASN A 109 19.85 7.43 12.49
CA ASN A 109 19.77 5.99 12.31
C ASN A 109 20.01 5.55 10.85
N ASN A 110 19.75 6.43 9.88
CA ASN A 110 19.86 6.19 8.45
C ASN A 110 20.11 7.51 7.68
N PRO A 111 21.38 7.96 7.56
CA PRO A 111 21.74 9.28 7.03
C PRO A 111 21.33 9.54 5.57
N HIS A 112 21.10 8.48 4.79
CA HIS A 112 20.70 8.57 3.39
C HIS A 112 19.24 8.13 3.19
N ASN A 113 18.41 8.23 4.24
CA ASN A 113 17.02 7.87 4.12
C ASN A 113 16.30 8.83 3.15
N PRO A 114 15.66 8.32 2.08
CA PRO A 114 14.97 9.16 1.12
C PRO A 114 13.86 10.02 1.74
N THR A 115 13.14 9.51 2.74
CA THR A 115 12.04 10.23 3.40
C THR A 115 12.55 11.45 4.15
N ALA A 116 13.67 11.33 4.86
CA ALA A 116 14.31 12.44 5.55
C ALA A 116 14.81 13.51 4.56
N ILE A 117 15.49 13.09 3.49
CA ILE A 117 15.99 13.99 2.43
C ILE A 117 14.83 14.77 1.80
N CYS A 118 13.73 14.10 1.49
CA CYS A 118 12.56 14.73 0.88
C CYS A 118 11.82 15.66 1.84
N ALA A 119 11.72 15.30 3.12
CA ALA A 119 11.16 16.19 4.12
C ALA A 119 12.04 17.43 4.33
N ARG A 120 13.37 17.31 4.24
CA ARG A 120 14.28 18.45 4.39
C ARG A 120 14.34 19.35 3.17
N SER A 121 14.47 18.78 1.97
CA SER A 121 14.75 19.51 0.73
C SER A 121 13.51 19.78 -0.12
N GLY A 122 12.39 19.11 0.18
CA GLY A 122 11.14 19.22 -0.56
C GLY A 122 10.99 18.11 -1.58
N ILE A 123 9.74 17.74 -1.85
CA ILE A 123 9.40 16.59 -2.73
C ILE A 123 9.77 16.82 -4.19
N ASP A 124 10.00 18.06 -4.61
CA ASP A 124 10.41 18.37 -5.99
C ASP A 124 11.91 18.66 -6.14
N SER A 125 12.67 18.57 -5.05
CA SER A 125 14.12 18.81 -5.07
C SER A 125 14.86 17.72 -5.86
N PRO A 126 15.94 18.08 -6.59
CA PRO A 126 16.79 17.11 -7.27
C PRO A 126 17.35 16.01 -6.34
N GLU A 127 17.67 16.35 -5.10
CA GLU A 127 18.19 15.42 -4.09
C GLU A 127 17.14 14.37 -3.71
N CYS A 128 15.90 14.82 -3.48
CA CYS A 128 14.80 13.93 -3.14
C CYS A 128 14.48 12.95 -4.29
N ILE A 129 14.42 13.47 -5.52
CA ILE A 129 14.16 12.66 -6.72
C ILE A 129 15.25 11.61 -6.93
N SER A 130 16.52 12.03 -6.87
CA SER A 130 17.67 11.16 -7.11
C SER A 130 17.79 10.08 -6.04
N THR A 131 17.59 10.42 -4.76
CA THR A 131 17.68 9.44 -3.67
C THR A 131 16.61 8.35 -3.80
N PHE A 132 15.36 8.71 -4.10
CA PHE A 132 14.31 7.71 -4.33
C PHE A 132 14.52 6.89 -5.61
N LYS A 133 15.07 7.50 -6.67
CA LYS A 133 15.39 6.79 -7.92
C LYS A 133 16.47 5.73 -7.71
N ASN A 134 17.45 6.03 -6.87
CA ASN A 134 18.59 5.16 -6.59
C ASN A 134 18.31 4.17 -5.44
N GLN A 135 17.16 4.26 -4.80
CA GLN A 135 16.80 3.35 -3.72
C GLN A 135 16.61 1.92 -4.27
N PRO A 136 17.34 0.92 -3.76
CA PRO A 136 17.18 -0.45 -4.22
C PRO A 136 15.77 -0.94 -3.91
N THR A 137 15.11 -1.53 -4.91
CA THR A 137 13.86 -2.26 -4.73
C THR A 137 14.17 -3.75 -4.74
N LYS A 138 13.68 -4.49 -3.75
CA LYS A 138 13.69 -5.96 -3.77
C LYS A 138 12.27 -6.46 -3.69
N VAL A 139 12.04 -7.55 -4.42
CA VAL A 139 10.83 -8.34 -4.20
C VAL A 139 10.99 -9.01 -2.84
N TYR A 140 10.10 -8.69 -1.90
CA TYR A 140 10.16 -9.30 -0.58
C TYR A 140 9.63 -10.72 -0.64
N LYS A 141 10.44 -11.66 -0.16
CA LYS A 141 10.07 -13.07 0.06
C LYS A 141 10.13 -13.31 1.57
N PRO A 142 9.02 -13.15 2.30
CA PRO A 142 8.98 -13.37 3.73
C PRO A 142 9.19 -14.85 4.03
N ASN A 143 9.93 -15.17 5.08
CA ASN A 143 9.83 -16.48 5.72
C ASN A 143 8.76 -16.42 6.83
N ARG A 144 8.04 -17.52 7.08
CA ARG A 144 7.00 -17.63 8.12
C ARG A 144 7.57 -17.31 9.51
N GLU A 145 8.84 -17.65 9.71
CA GLU A 145 9.65 -17.34 10.89
C GLU A 145 9.75 -15.82 11.17
N ASP A 146 9.82 -14.97 10.14
CA ASP A 146 9.96 -13.51 10.30
C ASP A 146 8.70 -12.83 10.84
N LEU A 147 7.55 -13.50 10.70
CA LEU A 147 6.26 -12.97 11.13
C LEU A 147 5.85 -13.41 12.52
N ASN A 148 6.57 -14.38 13.13
CA ASN A 148 6.26 -14.96 14.45
C ASN A 148 4.76 -15.30 14.60
N LEU A 149 4.13 -15.71 13.50
CA LEU A 149 2.76 -16.20 13.51
C LEU A 149 2.81 -17.58 14.15
N LYS A 150 2.47 -17.63 15.45
CA LYS A 150 2.17 -18.89 16.12
C LYS A 150 1.01 -19.56 15.37
N ASP A 151 0.98 -20.89 15.41
CA ASP A 151 -0.10 -21.68 14.82
C ASP A 151 -1.40 -21.42 15.61
N ASP A 152 -2.06 -20.33 15.27
CA ASP A 152 -3.35 -19.92 15.80
C ASP A 152 -4.43 -20.20 14.75
N PRO A 153 -5.25 -21.26 14.95
CA PRO A 153 -6.23 -21.68 13.96
C PRO A 153 -7.37 -20.66 13.77
N GLU A 154 -7.65 -19.81 14.75
CA GLU A 154 -8.68 -18.77 14.64
C GLU A 154 -8.18 -17.64 13.75
N LEU A 155 -6.92 -17.24 13.94
CA LEU A 155 -6.25 -16.27 13.09
C LEU A 155 -6.10 -16.78 11.65
N GLU A 156 -5.75 -18.06 11.48
CA GLU A 156 -5.68 -18.72 10.16
C GLU A 156 -7.04 -18.71 9.45
N LEU A 157 -8.12 -19.08 10.14
CA LEU A 157 -9.48 -19.03 9.59
C LEU A 157 -9.90 -17.61 9.20
N SER A 158 -9.59 -16.62 10.04
CA SER A 158 -9.88 -15.22 9.73
C SER A 158 -9.15 -14.76 8.47
N TYR A 159 -7.86 -15.09 8.32
CA TYR A 159 -7.12 -14.77 7.10
C TYR A 159 -7.67 -15.50 5.88
N ARG A 160 -8.11 -16.75 6.03
CA ARG A 160 -8.69 -17.52 4.94
C ARG A 160 -9.98 -16.89 4.41
N LEU A 161 -10.88 -16.47 5.31
CA LEU A 161 -12.11 -15.77 4.95
C LEU A 161 -11.83 -14.42 4.28
N ASP A 162 -10.85 -13.66 4.79
CA ASP A 162 -10.44 -12.41 4.17
C ASP A 162 -9.80 -12.63 2.79
N ILE A 163 -8.99 -13.66 2.62
CA ILE A 163 -8.43 -14.06 1.32
C ILE A 163 -9.56 -14.39 0.35
N GLU A 164 -10.51 -15.24 0.73
CA GLU A 164 -11.62 -15.63 -0.14
C GLU A 164 -12.46 -14.42 -0.59
N ARG A 165 -12.81 -13.53 0.37
CA ARG A 165 -13.52 -12.29 0.07
C ARG A 165 -12.76 -11.39 -0.90
N ASN A 166 -11.44 -11.27 -0.71
CA ASN A 166 -10.61 -10.39 -1.53
C ASN A 166 -10.25 -11.01 -2.89
N ALA A 167 -10.19 -12.35 -3.01
CA ALA A 167 -9.98 -13.04 -4.29
C ALA A 167 -11.07 -12.67 -5.30
N ASN A 168 -12.35 -12.78 -4.88
CA ASN A 168 -13.50 -12.37 -5.69
C ASN A 168 -13.42 -10.88 -6.08
N SER A 169 -12.99 -10.01 -5.15
CA SER A 169 -12.85 -8.58 -5.42
C SER A 169 -11.76 -8.27 -6.46
N VAL A 170 -10.63 -8.99 -6.40
CA VAL A 170 -9.53 -8.88 -7.38
C VAL A 170 -9.99 -9.38 -8.74
N THR A 171 -10.62 -10.55 -8.82
CA THR A 171 -11.12 -11.12 -10.08
C THR A 171 -12.12 -10.17 -10.73
N GLN A 172 -13.08 -9.63 -9.97
CA GLN A 172 -14.04 -8.66 -10.50
C GLN A 172 -13.36 -7.36 -10.95
N ALA A 173 -12.44 -6.81 -10.15
CA ALA A 173 -11.73 -5.58 -10.52
C ALA A 173 -10.87 -5.77 -11.78
N ARG A 174 -10.30 -6.96 -11.96
CA ARG A 174 -9.54 -7.35 -13.14
C ARG A 174 -10.46 -7.43 -14.36
N GLN A 175 -11.59 -8.14 -14.27
CA GLN A 175 -12.54 -8.26 -15.37
C GLN A 175 -13.14 -6.91 -15.76
N ASP A 176 -13.57 -6.10 -14.80
CA ASP A 176 -14.05 -4.73 -15.03
C ASP A 176 -13.04 -3.89 -15.84
N PHE A 177 -11.75 -3.97 -15.49
CA PHE A 177 -10.70 -3.20 -16.14
C PHE A 177 -10.43 -3.69 -17.57
N PHE A 178 -10.31 -5.00 -17.77
CA PHE A 178 -10.04 -5.57 -19.09
C PHE A 178 -11.22 -5.43 -20.07
N ASN A 179 -12.45 -5.51 -19.57
CA ASN A 179 -13.64 -5.25 -20.39
C ASN A 179 -13.65 -3.80 -20.91
N LEU A 180 -13.23 -2.83 -20.10
CA LEU A 180 -13.10 -1.44 -20.54
C LEU A 180 -11.97 -1.24 -21.55
N LEU A 181 -10.84 -1.93 -21.39
CA LEU A 181 -9.76 -1.88 -22.38
C LEU A 181 -10.19 -2.49 -23.72
N ASP A 182 -10.91 -3.61 -23.67
CA ASP A 182 -11.49 -4.24 -24.86
C ASP A 182 -12.49 -3.30 -25.55
N GLN A 183 -13.39 -2.66 -24.78
CA GLN A 183 -14.30 -1.65 -25.32
C GLN A 183 -13.55 -0.46 -25.94
N GLN A 184 -12.48 0.00 -25.30
CA GLN A 184 -11.63 1.08 -25.85
C GLN A 184 -10.99 0.68 -27.18
N PHE A 185 -10.51 -0.56 -27.27
CA PHE A 185 -9.92 -1.10 -28.50
C PHE A 185 -10.97 -1.26 -29.60
N LYS A 186 -12.15 -1.78 -29.28
CA LYS A 186 -13.28 -1.89 -30.22
C LYS A 186 -13.71 -0.51 -30.74
N ALA A 187 -13.86 0.48 -29.86
CA ALA A 187 -14.20 1.85 -30.24
C ALA A 187 -13.12 2.55 -31.10
N ALA A 188 -11.87 2.08 -31.07
CA ALA A 188 -10.82 2.58 -31.96
C ALA A 188 -10.94 2.02 -33.39
N ASN A 189 -11.56 0.84 -33.54
CA ASN A 189 -11.73 0.16 -34.83
C ASN A 189 -13.15 0.31 -35.41
N ASP A 190 -14.14 0.56 -34.56
CA ASP A 190 -15.54 0.74 -34.94
C ASP A 190 -16.12 2.03 -34.30
N PRO A 191 -16.40 3.08 -35.11
CA PRO A 191 -17.01 4.33 -34.64
C PRO A 191 -18.38 4.17 -33.98
N ALA A 192 -19.10 3.05 -34.25
CA ALA A 192 -20.40 2.79 -33.64
C ALA A 192 -20.29 2.35 -32.18
N VAL A 193 -19.13 1.85 -31.75
CA VAL A 193 -18.90 1.42 -30.36
C VAL A 193 -18.60 2.65 -29.50
N PRO A 194 -19.37 2.90 -28.42
CA PRO A 194 -19.11 4.02 -27.52
C PRO A 194 -17.73 3.91 -26.88
N LYS A 195 -16.91 4.95 -27.05
CA LYS A 195 -15.58 5.03 -26.43
C LYS A 195 -15.73 5.24 -24.91
N PRO A 196 -15.13 4.39 -24.06
CA PRO A 196 -15.17 4.58 -22.62
C PRO A 196 -14.46 5.89 -22.21
N ALA A 197 -14.99 6.55 -21.19
CA ALA A 197 -14.42 7.80 -20.70
C ALA A 197 -13.05 7.54 -20.07
N PRO A 198 -12.00 8.34 -20.36
CA PRO A 198 -10.69 8.21 -19.73
C PRO A 198 -10.72 8.12 -18.19
N ALA A 199 -11.58 8.92 -17.55
CA ALA A 199 -11.79 8.89 -16.10
C ALA A 199 -12.29 7.52 -15.58
N GLU A 200 -13.13 6.82 -16.35
CA GLU A 200 -13.66 5.51 -15.99
C GLU A 200 -12.56 4.44 -16.02
N ILE A 201 -11.75 4.42 -17.09
CA ILE A 201 -10.62 3.51 -17.24
C ILE A 201 -9.63 3.68 -16.09
N ARG A 202 -9.30 4.92 -15.74
CA ARG A 202 -8.42 5.25 -14.59
C ARG A 202 -9.00 4.80 -13.26
N THR A 203 -10.31 4.98 -13.06
CA THR A 203 -10.99 4.57 -11.83
C THR A 203 -10.96 3.05 -11.65
N LYS A 204 -11.18 2.28 -12.73
CA LYS A 204 -11.08 0.82 -12.67
C LYS A 204 -9.62 0.35 -12.53
N ALA A 205 -8.66 1.02 -13.16
CA ALA A 205 -7.23 0.76 -12.95
C ALA A 205 -6.81 0.97 -11.48
N ALA A 206 -7.23 2.08 -10.85
CA ALA A 206 -7.00 2.35 -9.43
C ALA A 206 -7.59 1.25 -8.54
N LYS A 207 -8.82 0.81 -8.84
CA LYS A 207 -9.50 -0.28 -8.13
C LYS A 207 -8.71 -1.59 -8.25
N LEU A 208 -8.28 -1.96 -9.46
CA LEU A 208 -7.47 -3.15 -9.70
C LEU A 208 -6.17 -3.12 -8.90
N LEU A 209 -5.43 -2.01 -8.92
CA LEU A 209 -4.18 -1.87 -8.16
C LEU A 209 -4.43 -2.01 -6.66
N ARG A 210 -5.43 -1.31 -6.13
CA ARG A 210 -5.77 -1.36 -4.71
C ARG A 210 -6.12 -2.77 -4.26
N GLN A 211 -7.00 -3.45 -5.01
CA GLN A 211 -7.43 -4.81 -4.66
C GLN A 211 -6.28 -5.81 -4.80
N SER A 212 -5.53 -5.76 -5.91
CA SER A 212 -4.42 -6.70 -6.14
C SER A 212 -3.33 -6.56 -5.09
N CYS A 213 -2.90 -5.33 -4.79
CA CYS A 213 -1.87 -5.11 -3.78
C CYS A 213 -2.36 -5.41 -2.36
N HIS A 214 -3.65 -5.19 -2.06
CA HIS A 214 -4.24 -5.57 -0.77
C HIS A 214 -4.35 -7.10 -0.62
N PHE A 215 -4.86 -7.79 -1.62
CA PHE A 215 -4.98 -9.25 -1.63
C PHE A 215 -3.62 -9.92 -1.48
N VAL A 216 -2.61 -9.45 -2.21
CA VAL A 216 -1.24 -9.97 -2.07
C VAL A 216 -0.67 -9.69 -0.68
N ARG A 217 -1.03 -8.55 -0.05
CA ARG A 217 -0.66 -8.27 1.34
C ARG A 217 -1.36 -9.24 2.32
N LEU A 218 -2.62 -9.60 2.08
CA LEU A 218 -3.33 -10.58 2.90
C LEU A 218 -2.74 -11.99 2.76
N LYS A 219 -2.54 -12.45 1.51
CA LYS A 219 -1.79 -13.67 1.20
C LYS A 219 -0.44 -13.70 1.92
N TRP A 220 0.26 -12.57 1.90
CA TRP A 220 1.53 -12.43 2.60
C TRP A 220 1.37 -12.63 4.11
N ILE A 221 0.46 -11.92 4.78
CA ILE A 221 0.27 -12.05 6.23
C ILE A 221 -0.17 -13.47 6.60
N ALA A 222 -0.98 -14.11 5.75
CA ALA A 222 -1.50 -15.46 5.96
C ALA A 222 -0.44 -16.58 5.82
N GLY A 223 0.68 -16.29 5.15
CA GLY A 223 1.79 -17.24 4.97
C GLY A 223 1.57 -18.30 3.88
N PRO A 224 2.53 -19.23 3.70
CA PRO A 224 2.58 -20.15 2.55
C PRO A 224 1.42 -21.15 2.50
N VAL A 225 0.91 -21.63 3.64
CA VAL A 225 -0.21 -22.58 3.69
C VAL A 225 -1.47 -22.02 3.04
N LEU A 226 -1.72 -20.73 3.23
CA LEU A 226 -2.87 -20.04 2.65
C LEU A 226 -2.57 -19.40 1.29
N ASN A 227 -1.31 -19.41 0.83
CA ASN A 227 -0.98 -18.92 -0.51
C ASN A 227 -1.54 -19.84 -1.60
N ASP A 228 -1.38 -21.16 -1.44
CA ASP A 228 -1.91 -22.15 -2.38
C ASP A 228 -3.44 -22.10 -2.41
N PHE A 229 -4.07 -21.95 -1.23
CA PHE A 229 -5.51 -21.70 -1.14
C PHE A 229 -5.91 -20.44 -1.89
N ALA A 230 -5.21 -19.33 -1.68
CA ALA A 230 -5.52 -18.06 -2.32
C ALA A 230 -5.33 -18.10 -3.85
N ASP A 231 -4.29 -18.77 -4.34
CA ASP A 231 -4.08 -18.97 -5.78
C ASP A 231 -5.17 -19.85 -6.37
N ALA A 232 -5.56 -20.92 -5.68
CA ALA A 232 -6.70 -21.76 -6.05
C ALA A 232 -8.01 -20.95 -6.07
N GLN A 233 -8.25 -20.03 -5.14
CA GLN A 233 -9.46 -19.19 -5.14
C GLN A 233 -9.51 -18.25 -6.35
N VAL A 234 -8.39 -17.62 -6.71
CA VAL A 234 -8.33 -16.77 -7.92
C VAL A 234 -8.54 -17.59 -9.19
N GLN A 235 -8.03 -18.83 -9.24
CA GLN A 235 -8.21 -19.74 -10.38
C GLN A 235 -9.62 -20.36 -10.45
N ALA A 236 -10.24 -20.63 -9.30
CA ALA A 236 -11.54 -21.28 -9.18
C ALA A 236 -12.71 -20.29 -9.32
N THR A 237 -12.47 -18.98 -9.21
CA THR A 237 -13.52 -17.99 -9.46
C THR A 237 -13.91 -18.10 -10.94
N PRO A 238 -15.16 -18.49 -11.28
CA PRO A 238 -15.56 -18.68 -12.66
C PRO A 238 -15.48 -17.34 -13.38
N THR A 239 -14.42 -17.15 -14.15
CA THR A 239 -14.38 -16.10 -15.15
C THR A 239 -15.40 -16.52 -16.20
N SER A 240 -16.52 -15.81 -16.31
CA SER A 240 -17.29 -15.82 -17.55
C SER A 240 -16.29 -15.51 -18.66
N ASP A 241 -16.07 -16.49 -19.54
CA ASP A 241 -14.97 -16.54 -20.50
C ASP A 241 -14.61 -15.13 -20.99
N PRO A 242 -13.47 -14.55 -20.57
CA PRO A 242 -12.95 -13.39 -21.28
C PRO A 242 -12.66 -13.93 -22.67
N SER A 243 -13.38 -13.43 -23.67
CA SER A 243 -13.34 -13.90 -25.04
C SER A 243 -11.93 -14.34 -25.45
N HIS A 244 -11.82 -15.41 -26.23
CA HIS A 244 -10.55 -15.97 -26.71
C HIS A 244 -9.58 -14.90 -27.30
N GLU A 245 -10.10 -13.73 -27.70
CA GLU A 245 -9.34 -12.53 -28.07
C GLU A 245 -8.61 -11.84 -26.91
N THR A 246 -9.21 -11.71 -25.72
CA THR A 246 -8.59 -11.05 -24.56
C THR A 246 -7.41 -11.87 -24.02
N ALA A 247 -7.54 -13.20 -24.00
CA ALA A 247 -6.44 -14.11 -23.65
C ALA A 247 -5.30 -14.07 -24.68
N LYS A 248 -5.65 -14.00 -25.98
CA LYS A 248 -4.70 -13.85 -27.08
C LYS A 248 -3.97 -12.50 -27.02
N LEU A 249 -4.67 -11.41 -26.75
CA LEU A 249 -4.10 -10.07 -26.59
C LEU A 249 -3.11 -10.01 -25.42
N MET A 250 -3.46 -10.65 -24.29
CA MET A 250 -2.57 -10.79 -23.13
C MET A 250 -1.31 -11.60 -23.45
N GLN A 251 -1.46 -12.70 -24.18
CA GLN A 251 -0.35 -13.57 -24.58
C GLN A 251 0.55 -12.91 -25.63
N GLU A 252 -0.01 -12.13 -26.57
CA GLU A 252 0.74 -11.33 -27.54
C GLU A 252 1.50 -10.18 -26.86
N LEU A 253 0.90 -9.50 -25.88
CA LEU A 253 1.60 -8.51 -25.06
C LEU A 253 2.77 -9.14 -24.28
N GLN A 254 2.56 -10.34 -23.73
CA GLN A 254 3.53 -11.05 -22.93
C GLN A 254 4.70 -11.60 -23.76
N ASN A 255 4.43 -12.05 -24.99
CA ASN A 255 5.43 -12.53 -25.94
C ASN A 255 6.25 -11.39 -26.59
N ALA A 256 5.66 -10.20 -26.76
CA ALA A 256 6.39 -9.01 -27.20
C ALA A 256 7.36 -8.46 -26.12
N MET A 257 7.23 -8.91 -24.87
CA MET A 257 7.89 -8.33 -23.70
C MET A 257 9.13 -9.08 -23.17
N ASN A 258 9.53 -10.22 -23.76
CA ASN A 258 10.70 -10.99 -23.30
C ASN A 258 11.51 -11.62 -24.46
N PRO A 259 12.52 -10.91 -25.03
CA PRO A 259 13.47 -11.55 -25.94
C PRO A 259 14.66 -12.20 -25.21
N GLU A 260 15.03 -11.78 -24.00
CA GLU A 260 16.25 -12.25 -23.34
C GLU A 260 16.12 -12.31 -21.82
N ARG A 261 16.01 -13.54 -21.28
CA ARG A 261 16.42 -13.80 -19.90
C ARG A 261 16.83 -15.24 -19.66
N ALA A 262 17.92 -15.64 -20.30
CA ALA A 262 18.78 -16.70 -19.80
C ALA A 262 20.07 -16.06 -19.30
N GLN A 263 20.29 -16.12 -17.98
CA GLN A 263 21.59 -16.37 -17.30
C GLN A 263 21.56 -15.83 -15.88
N THR A 264 21.54 -16.77 -14.94
CA THR A 264 21.98 -16.60 -13.56
C THR A 264 23.51 -16.68 -13.53
N PRO A 265 24.17 -16.00 -12.58
CA PRO A 265 25.04 -16.81 -11.71
C PRO A 265 24.90 -16.51 -10.22
N SER A 266 25.17 -17.59 -9.50
CA SER A 266 25.38 -17.70 -8.05
C SER A 266 26.73 -17.10 -7.66
N ALA A 267 26.80 -16.47 -6.49
CA ALA A 267 27.99 -16.51 -5.63
C ALA A 267 27.62 -16.13 -4.19
N ALA A 268 28.04 -17.00 -3.26
CA ALA A 268 28.01 -16.78 -1.83
C ALA A 268 29.06 -15.73 -1.43
N ALA A 269 28.73 -14.89 -0.44
CA ALA A 269 29.70 -14.05 0.24
C ALA A 269 29.38 -14.02 1.74
N THR A 270 30.24 -14.70 2.49
CA THR A 270 30.42 -14.58 3.94
C THR A 270 31.17 -13.28 4.22
N ALA A 271 30.63 -12.35 5.01
CA ALA A 271 31.44 -11.25 5.57
C ALA A 271 30.81 -10.56 6.79
N SER A 272 31.51 -10.69 7.90
CA SER A 272 31.87 -9.68 8.91
C SER A 272 30.91 -8.50 9.18
N ALA A 273 30.46 -8.43 10.44
CA ALA A 273 29.78 -7.30 11.06
C ALA A 273 30.72 -6.08 11.21
N SER A 274 30.97 -5.37 10.12
CA SER A 274 31.19 -3.92 10.21
C SER A 274 29.82 -3.24 10.15
N ALA A 275 29.66 -2.07 10.78
CA ALA A 275 28.46 -1.25 10.73
C ALA A 275 28.23 -0.68 9.31
N ALA A 276 28.09 -1.56 8.32
CA ALA A 276 27.70 -1.23 6.96
C ALA A 276 26.39 -0.47 7.06
N THR A 277 26.40 0.77 6.60
CA THR A 277 25.23 1.62 6.48
C THR A 277 24.20 0.85 5.67
N LYS A 278 23.23 0.22 6.34
CA LYS A 278 22.25 -0.63 5.69
C LYS A 278 21.42 0.24 4.76
N THR A 279 21.68 0.14 3.46
CA THR A 279 20.89 0.83 2.45
C THR A 279 19.46 0.31 2.54
N ARG A 280 18.51 1.19 2.86
CA ARG A 280 17.09 0.85 2.97
C ARG A 280 16.60 0.29 1.63
N VAL A 281 16.29 -1.00 1.61
CA VAL A 281 15.68 -1.65 0.46
C VAL A 281 14.16 -1.48 0.53
N ARG A 282 13.54 -0.97 -0.54
CA ARG A 282 12.09 -0.97 -0.65
C ARG A 282 11.58 -2.35 -1.04
N LEU A 283 10.60 -2.82 -0.28
CA LEU A 283 9.99 -4.13 -0.44
C LEU A 283 8.71 -4.00 -1.27
N ILE A 284 8.62 -4.75 -2.37
CA ILE A 284 7.42 -4.83 -3.23
C ILE A 284 6.98 -6.29 -3.28
N SER A 285 5.69 -6.56 -3.15
CA SER A 285 5.18 -7.92 -3.27
C SER A 285 5.08 -8.36 -4.75
N PRO A 286 5.35 -9.65 -5.09
CA PRO A 286 5.38 -10.12 -6.47
C PRO A 286 4.08 -9.85 -7.25
N GLY A 287 2.91 -10.25 -6.72
CA GLY A 287 1.64 -10.07 -7.43
C GLY A 287 1.20 -8.60 -7.56
N CYS A 288 1.60 -7.73 -6.62
CA CYS A 288 1.40 -6.28 -6.75
C CYS A 288 2.28 -5.72 -7.88
N ARG A 289 3.52 -6.22 -8.03
CA ARG A 289 4.41 -5.82 -9.13
C ARG A 289 3.82 -6.15 -10.50
N ASP A 290 3.19 -7.30 -10.64
CA ASP A 290 2.58 -7.71 -11.92
C ASP A 290 1.38 -6.82 -12.27
N ALA A 291 0.48 -6.56 -11.31
CA ALA A 291 -0.65 -5.65 -11.51
C ALA A 291 -0.19 -4.23 -11.86
N ILE A 292 0.84 -3.73 -11.18
CA ILE A 292 1.47 -2.44 -11.49
C ILE A 292 2.00 -2.43 -12.92
N ASN A 293 2.75 -3.46 -13.33
CA ASN A 293 3.32 -3.53 -14.66
C ASN A 293 2.24 -3.56 -15.74
N GLN A 294 1.17 -4.34 -15.52
CA GLN A 294 0.01 -4.39 -16.42
C GLN A 294 -0.63 -3.01 -16.59
N VAL A 295 -0.94 -2.34 -15.48
CA VAL A 295 -1.58 -1.02 -15.53
C VAL A 295 -0.65 0.02 -16.15
N ARG A 296 0.66 0.00 -15.84
CA ARG A 296 1.63 0.92 -16.44
C ARG A 296 1.76 0.73 -17.96
N ASN A 297 1.72 -0.51 -18.42
CA ASN A 297 1.81 -0.80 -19.85
C ASN A 297 0.54 -0.36 -20.58
N ALA A 298 -0.64 -0.57 -19.98
CA ALA A 298 -1.91 -0.13 -20.54
C ALA A 298 -2.10 1.40 -20.47
N LEU A 299 -1.61 2.04 -19.40
CA LEU A 299 -1.79 3.45 -19.10
C LEU A 299 -0.45 4.07 -18.65
N PRO A 300 0.47 4.38 -19.59
CA PRO A 300 1.80 4.88 -19.25
C PRO A 300 1.79 6.23 -18.51
N ASP A 301 0.72 7.02 -18.67
CA ASP A 301 0.53 8.31 -18.01
C ASP A 301 -0.20 8.23 -16.65
N PHE A 302 -0.57 7.03 -16.19
CA PHE A 302 -1.32 6.86 -14.95
C PHE A 302 -0.38 6.97 -13.73
N GLY A 303 -0.72 7.87 -12.80
CA GLY A 303 0.16 8.23 -11.68
C GLY A 303 0.20 7.20 -10.56
N GLN A 304 -0.92 6.52 -10.27
CA GLN A 304 -1.02 5.58 -9.14
C GLN A 304 -0.06 4.37 -9.18
N PRO A 305 0.24 3.73 -10.33
CA PRO A 305 1.25 2.66 -10.42
C PRO A 305 2.61 3.10 -9.85
N LEU A 306 2.96 4.38 -10.02
CA LEU A 306 4.18 4.96 -9.45
C LEU A 306 4.10 4.97 -7.92
N CYS A 307 2.94 5.28 -7.34
CA CYS A 307 2.73 5.27 -5.88
C CYS A 307 2.87 3.90 -5.26
N TYR A 308 2.49 2.83 -5.95
CA TYR A 308 2.66 1.47 -5.44
C TYR A 308 4.10 0.94 -5.62
N LEU A 309 4.84 1.41 -6.64
CA LEU A 309 6.25 1.05 -6.86
C LEU A 309 7.21 1.84 -5.97
N TYR A 310 7.02 3.14 -5.98
CA TYR A 310 7.91 4.09 -5.34
C TYR A 310 7.39 4.46 -3.96
N GLY A 311 6.11 4.28 -3.64
CA GLY A 311 5.54 4.68 -2.36
C GLY A 311 4.83 6.03 -2.44
N TRP A 312 3.79 6.18 -1.60
CA TRP A 312 2.82 7.27 -1.65
C TRP A 312 3.39 8.67 -1.49
N TYR A 313 4.55 8.81 -0.86
CA TYR A 313 5.18 10.09 -0.55
C TYR A 313 6.40 10.37 -1.43
N THR A 314 6.59 9.58 -2.48
CA THR A 314 7.71 9.81 -3.40
C THR A 314 7.42 10.92 -4.39
N PRO A 315 8.45 11.66 -4.81
CA PRO A 315 8.34 12.65 -5.89
C PRO A 315 7.66 12.09 -7.14
N GLN A 316 8.02 10.86 -7.50
CA GLN A 316 7.51 10.18 -8.68
C GLN A 316 6.00 9.93 -8.56
N CYS A 317 5.54 9.43 -7.40
CA CYS A 317 4.12 9.28 -7.10
C CYS A 317 3.38 10.61 -7.14
N LEU A 318 3.86 11.61 -6.38
CA LEU A 318 3.18 12.89 -6.25
C LEU A 318 3.10 13.64 -7.58
N ARG A 319 4.16 13.61 -8.40
CA ARG A 319 4.16 14.16 -9.76
C ARG A 319 3.18 13.43 -10.68
N GLY A 320 3.15 12.10 -10.61
CA GLY A 320 2.17 11.30 -11.36
C GLY A 320 0.74 11.67 -11.00
N LEU A 321 0.43 11.76 -9.69
CA LEU A 321 -0.88 12.15 -9.19
C LEU A 321 -1.25 13.60 -9.58
N ARG A 322 -0.29 14.53 -9.59
CA ARG A 322 -0.53 15.92 -10.05
C ARG A 322 -0.90 15.94 -11.53
N LYS A 323 -0.12 15.23 -12.37
CA LYS A 323 -0.41 15.09 -13.81
C LYS A 323 -1.80 14.51 -14.03
N GLU A 324 -2.16 13.48 -13.26
CA GLU A 324 -3.47 12.84 -13.32
C GLU A 324 -4.60 13.80 -12.93
N ARG A 325 -4.43 14.56 -11.83
CA ARG A 325 -5.39 15.60 -11.40
C ARG A 325 -5.56 16.67 -12.46
N GLN A 326 -4.47 17.17 -13.04
CA GLN A 326 -4.51 18.17 -14.11
C GLN A 326 -5.25 17.64 -15.34
N MET A 327 -5.00 16.39 -15.73
CA MET A 327 -5.71 15.75 -16.84
C MET A 327 -7.22 15.64 -16.58
N MET A 328 -7.62 15.28 -15.35
CA MET A 328 -9.04 15.22 -14.99
C MET A 328 -9.71 16.61 -14.92
N GLN A 329 -8.97 17.65 -14.53
CA GLN A 329 -9.48 19.03 -14.50
C GLN A 329 -9.61 19.66 -15.89
N ASN A 330 -8.72 19.28 -16.81
CA ASN A 330 -8.71 19.78 -18.19
C ASN A 330 -9.64 18.96 -19.13
N GLU A 331 -10.25 17.88 -18.63
CA GLU A 331 -11.21 17.10 -19.39
C GLU A 331 -12.51 17.92 -19.50
N PRO A 332 -12.98 18.26 -20.71
CA PRO A 332 -14.20 19.04 -20.85
C PRO A 332 -15.35 18.27 -20.20
N LEU A 333 -15.96 18.86 -19.17
CA LEU A 333 -17.14 18.29 -18.53
C LEU A 333 -18.15 17.97 -19.64
N PRO A 334 -18.71 16.74 -19.68
CA PRO A 334 -19.76 16.42 -20.62
C PRO A 334 -20.85 17.49 -20.48
N LYS A 335 -21.14 18.20 -21.57
CA LYS A 335 -22.11 19.30 -21.55
C LYS A 335 -23.41 18.77 -20.93
N PRO A 336 -23.89 19.33 -19.82
CA PRO A 336 -25.17 18.91 -19.26
C PRO A 336 -26.25 19.26 -20.29
N GLY A 337 -26.86 18.23 -20.89
CA GLY A 337 -28.08 18.40 -21.69
C GLY A 337 -27.94 18.24 -23.20
N ILE A 338 -27.44 17.11 -23.68
CA ILE A 338 -28.10 16.50 -24.85
C ILE A 338 -28.80 15.25 -24.32
N PRO A 339 -30.14 15.27 -24.12
CA PRO A 339 -30.86 14.07 -23.78
C PRO A 339 -30.58 13.03 -24.88
N SER A 340 -30.15 11.84 -24.46
CA SER A 340 -30.04 10.70 -25.36
C SER A 340 -31.35 10.56 -26.14
N PRO A 341 -31.31 10.34 -27.46
CA PRO A 341 -32.54 10.08 -28.20
C PRO A 341 -33.28 8.92 -27.51
N PRO A 342 -34.61 9.00 -27.37
CA PRO A 342 -35.37 7.96 -26.69
C PRO A 342 -35.05 6.62 -27.35
N SER A 343 -34.58 5.68 -26.53
CA SER A 343 -34.34 4.30 -26.92
C SER A 343 -35.62 3.80 -27.60
N SER A 344 -35.54 3.50 -28.89
CA SER A 344 -36.67 2.98 -29.65
C SER A 344 -37.18 1.73 -28.94
N THR A 345 -38.36 1.83 -28.35
CA THR A 345 -39.12 0.70 -27.85
C THR A 345 -39.35 -0.24 -29.02
N VAL A 346 -38.61 -1.34 -29.07
CA VAL A 346 -38.95 -2.47 -29.93
C VAL A 346 -40.22 -3.07 -29.33
N PRO A 347 -41.33 -3.17 -30.08
CA PRO A 347 -42.52 -3.83 -29.58
C PRO A 347 -42.21 -5.32 -29.40
N PHE A 348 -42.48 -5.81 -28.21
CA PHE A 348 -42.48 -7.23 -27.87
C PHE A 348 -43.72 -7.83 -28.56
N GLU A 349 -43.53 -8.55 -29.67
CA GLU A 349 -44.55 -9.45 -30.20
C GLU A 349 -44.52 -10.74 -29.38
N GLU A 350 -45.68 -11.09 -28.82
CA GLU A 350 -45.92 -12.38 -28.16
C GLU A 350 -45.77 -13.53 -29.17
N PHE A 351 -44.90 -14.49 -28.85
CA PHE A 351 -45.01 -15.88 -29.28
C PHE A 351 -44.65 -16.80 -28.12
#